data_AF-A0A833YJW2-F1
#
_entry.id   AF-A0A833YJW2-F1
#
_cell.length_a   1.000
_cell.length_b   1.000
_cell.length_c   1.000
_cell.angle_alpha   90.00
_cell.angle_beta   90.00
_cell.angle_gamma   90.00
#
_symmetry.space_group_name_H-M   'P 1'
#
loop_
_entity.id
_entity.type
_entity.pdbx_description
1 polymer ?
#
loop_
_entity_poly.entity_id
_entity_poly.type
_entity_poly.pdbx_seq_one_letter_code
_entity_poly.pdbx_strand_id
1 'polypeptide(L)' 'MSSLLGKIGAKKQKMSTLEKSKLDWESFKEEEGIGEELAIHNRGKEGYIERKAFLDRVDHRQFEIERDLRLSKMKP' A
#
# COMPACT_ATOMS: atom_id res chain seq x y z
N MET A 1 20.73 5.50 -41.92
CA MET A 1 20.78 5.76 -40.46
C MET A 1 19.75 4.94 -39.65
N SER A 2 19.37 3.72 -40.06
CA SER A 2 18.26 2.94 -39.43
C SER A 2 18.71 1.78 -38.52
N SER A 3 20.01 1.44 -38.49
CA SER A 3 20.51 0.22 -37.84
C SER A 3 20.78 0.39 -36.32
N LEU A 4 20.92 1.63 -35.84
CA LEU A 4 21.20 1.92 -34.43
C LEU A 4 19.93 1.91 -33.56
N LEU A 5 18.77 2.24 -34.12
CA LEU A 5 17.50 2.29 -33.38
C LEU A 5 16.99 0.87 -33.03
N GLY A 6 17.21 -0.11 -33.92
CA GLY A 6 16.86 -1.52 -33.67
C GLY A 6 17.67 -2.18 -32.54
N LYS A 7 18.89 -1.70 -32.27
CA LYS A 7 19.71 -2.18 -31.14
C LYS A 7 19.28 -1.60 -29.79
N ILE A 8 18.56 -0.48 -29.78
CA ILE A 8 18.07 0.18 -28.56
C ILE A 8 16.65 -0.31 -28.20
N GLY A 9 15.80 -0.61 -29.19
CA GLY A 9 14.43 -1.11 -28.97
C GLY A 9 14.31 -2.60 -28.63
N ALA A 10 15.37 -3.40 -28.81
CA ALA A 10 15.35 -4.86 -28.59
C ALA A 10 15.74 -5.29 -27.16
N LYS A 11 16.19 -4.35 -26.31
CA LYS A 11 16.53 -4.67 -24.92
C LYS A 11 15.23 -4.74 -24.13
N LYS A 12 14.66 -5.94 -24.00
CA LYS A 12 13.52 -6.23 -23.10
C LYS A 12 13.77 -5.46 -21.80
N GLN A 13 12.87 -4.53 -21.44
CA GLN A 13 13.06 -3.74 -20.22
C GLN A 13 13.34 -4.72 -19.09
N LYS A 14 14.49 -4.55 -18.43
CA LYS A 14 14.84 -5.39 -17.30
C LYS A 14 13.81 -5.08 -16.22
N MET A 15 12.87 -6.00 -16.03
CA MET A 15 11.93 -5.92 -14.93
C MET A 15 12.74 -5.81 -13.63
N SER A 16 12.39 -4.85 -12.81
CA SER A 16 12.95 -4.76 -11.47
C SER A 16 12.51 -5.98 -10.65
N THR A 17 13.26 -6.30 -9.61
CA THR A 17 12.87 -7.34 -8.66
C THR A 17 11.47 -7.08 -8.10
N LEU A 18 11.13 -5.81 -7.84
CA LEU A 18 9.82 -5.42 -7.33
C LEU A 18 8.69 -5.74 -8.32
N GLU A 19 8.87 -5.35 -9.59
CA GLU A 19 7.88 -5.62 -10.64
C GLU A 19 7.73 -7.12 -10.90
N LYS A 20 8.84 -7.87 -10.87
CA LYS A 20 8.81 -9.32 -11.01
C LYS A 20 8.07 -9.99 -9.85
N SER A 21 8.43 -9.66 -8.61
CA SER A 21 7.78 -10.23 -7.43
C SER A 21 6.29 -9.91 -7.39
N LYS A 22 5.88 -8.73 -7.85
CA LYS A 22 4.45 -8.40 -7.99
C LYS A 22 3.75 -9.31 -9.01
N LEU A 23 4.33 -9.49 -10.18
CA LEU A 23 3.76 -10.38 -11.21
C LEU A 23 3.70 -11.83 -10.74
N ASP A 24 4.79 -12.33 -10.16
CA ASP A 24 4.85 -13.71 -9.63
C ASP A 24 3.79 -13.93 -8.54
N TRP A 25 3.53 -12.91 -7.71
CA TRP A 25 2.48 -12.96 -6.69
C TRP A 25 1.06 -12.97 -7.28
N GLU A 26 0.80 -12.16 -8.31
CA GLU A 26 -0.51 -12.16 -8.98
C GLU A 26 -0.79 -13.51 -9.64
N SER A 27 0.19 -14.08 -10.36
CA SER A 27 0.05 -15.40 -10.97
C SER A 27 -0.18 -16.50 -9.93
N PHE A 28 0.57 -16.48 -8.82
CA PHE A 28 0.39 -17.45 -7.74
C PHE A 28 -1.01 -17.42 -7.14
N LYS A 29 -1.58 -16.22 -6.90
CA LYS A 29 -2.94 -16.09 -6.38
C LYS A 29 -4.00 -16.66 -7.32
N GLU A 30 -3.78 -16.54 -8.64
CA GLU A 30 -4.66 -17.07 -9.67
C GLU A 30 -4.55 -18.60 -9.74
N GLU A 31 -3.33 -19.14 -9.76
CA GLU A 31 -3.07 -20.60 -9.79
C GLU A 31 -3.63 -21.31 -8.56
N GLU A 32 -3.44 -20.74 -7.37
CA GLU A 32 -3.94 -21.32 -6.11
C GLU A 32 -5.41 -20.98 -5.83
N GLY A 33 -6.03 -20.10 -6.60
CA GLY A 33 -7.42 -19.68 -6.41
C GLY A 33 -7.69 -18.90 -5.12
N ILE A 34 -6.65 -18.46 -4.39
CA ILE A 34 -6.76 -17.77 -3.09
C ILE A 34 -7.18 -16.29 -3.21
N GLY A 35 -7.41 -15.79 -4.42
CA GLY A 35 -7.75 -14.38 -4.66
C GLY A 35 -9.00 -13.91 -3.92
N GLU A 36 -10.04 -14.74 -3.85
CA GLU A 36 -11.29 -14.40 -3.18
C GLU A 36 -11.15 -14.42 -1.65
N GLU A 37 -10.48 -15.44 -1.09
CA GLU A 37 -10.19 -15.53 0.34
C GLU A 37 -9.36 -14.33 0.83
N LEU A 38 -8.30 -13.98 0.08
CA LEU A 38 -7.50 -12.79 0.36
C LEU A 38 -8.31 -11.51 0.25
N ALA A 39 -9.22 -11.40 -0.72
CA ALA A 39 -10.10 -10.24 -0.86
C ALA A 39 -11.07 -10.13 0.32
N ILE A 40 -11.65 -11.23 0.79
CA ILE A 40 -12.55 -11.27 1.96
C ILE A 40 -11.78 -10.85 3.21
N HIS A 41 -10.60 -11.45 3.45
CA HIS A 41 -9.76 -11.13 4.61
C HIS A 41 -9.28 -9.66 4.59
N ASN A 42 -8.96 -9.12 3.41
CA ASN A 42 -8.57 -7.72 3.25
C ASN A 42 -9.75 -6.73 3.31
N ARG A 43 -10.98 -7.16 2.96
CA ARG A 43 -12.20 -6.35 3.07
C ARG A 43 -12.77 -6.31 4.48
N GLY A 44 -12.43 -7.29 5.32
CA GLY A 44 -12.85 -7.31 6.72
C GLY A 44 -12.35 -6.10 7.50
N LYS A 45 -13.13 -5.66 8.51
CA LYS A 45 -12.73 -4.60 9.46
C LYS A 45 -11.51 -4.96 10.31
N GLU A 46 -11.01 -6.18 10.19
CA GLU A 46 -9.83 -6.71 10.88
C GLU A 46 -8.59 -6.76 9.98
N GLY A 47 -8.63 -6.18 8.76
CA GLY A 47 -7.44 -6.06 7.93
C GLY A 47 -6.35 -5.22 8.62
N TYR A 48 -5.08 -5.56 8.39
CA TYR A 48 -3.94 -4.80 8.95
C TYR A 48 -4.01 -3.30 8.60
N ILE A 49 -4.38 -2.97 7.35
CA ILE A 49 -4.52 -1.59 6.89
C ILE A 49 -5.60 -0.85 7.67
N GLU A 50 -6.77 -1.46 7.90
CA GLU A 50 -7.85 -0.83 8.66
C GLU A 50 -7.49 -0.69 10.14
N ARG A 51 -6.82 -1.69 10.74
CA ARG A 51 -6.31 -1.58 12.12
C ARG A 51 -5.31 -0.43 12.24
N LYS A 52 -4.37 -0.30 11.30
CA LYS A 52 -3.39 0.79 11.31
C LYS A 52 -4.07 2.15 11.10
N ALA A 53 -5.00 2.25 10.15
CA ALA A 53 -5.79 3.45 9.93
C ALA A 53 -6.62 3.84 11.16
N PHE A 54 -7.19 2.87 11.88
CA PHE A 54 -7.91 3.12 13.13
C PHE A 54 -6.98 3.71 14.20
N LEU A 55 -5.80 3.10 14.41
CA LEU A 55 -4.81 3.61 15.36
C LEU A 55 -4.41 5.05 15.02
N ASP A 56 -4.11 5.33 13.74
CA ASP A 56 -3.73 6.67 13.30
C ASP A 56 -4.86 7.70 13.54
N ARG A 57 -6.13 7.31 13.33
CA ARG A 57 -7.30 8.17 13.62
C ARG A 57 -7.46 8.43 15.11
N VAL A 58 -7.29 7.40 15.95
CA VAL A 58 -7.40 7.52 17.41
C VAL A 58 -6.28 8.39 17.96
N ASP A 59 -5.04 8.17 17.53
CA ASP A 59 -3.87 8.95 17.93
C ASP A 59 -4.07 10.42 17.57
N HIS A 60 -4.54 10.70 16.35
CA HIS A 60 -4.84 12.07 15.93
C HIS A 60 -5.93 12.71 16.79
N ARG A 61 -7.02 12.00 17.07
CA ARG A 61 -8.10 12.51 17.93
C ARG A 61 -7.61 12.81 19.35
N GLN A 62 -6.79 11.95 19.92
CA GLN A 62 -6.23 12.14 21.26
C GLN A 62 -5.34 13.39 21.30
N PHE A 63 -4.50 13.58 20.29
CA PHE A 63 -3.67 14.77 20.15
C PHE A 63 -4.50 16.06 20.10
N GLU A 64 -5.59 16.09 19.32
CA GLU A 64 -6.46 17.25 19.21
C GLU A 64 -7.11 17.60 20.56
N ILE A 65 -7.57 16.59 21.32
CA ILE A 65 -8.13 16.76 22.67
C ILE A 65 -7.09 17.38 23.62
N GLU A 66 -5.87 16.83 23.63
CA GLU A 66 -4.78 17.33 24.48
C GLU A 66 -4.37 18.75 24.12
N ARG A 67 -4.32 19.06 22.82
CA ARG A 67 -4.05 20.41 22.31
C ARG A 67 -5.12 21.38 22.79
N ASP A 68 -6.39 21.05 22.65
CA ASP A 68 -7.51 21.93 23.01
C ASP A 68 -7.55 22.16 24.53
N LEU A 69 -7.30 21.13 25.33
CA LEU A 69 -7.14 21.25 26.79
C LEU A 69 -5.97 22.16 27.18
N ARG A 70 -4.85 22.09 26.47
CA ARG A 70 -3.71 22.97 26.72
C ARG A 70 -4.05 24.42 26.38
N LEU A 71 -4.68 24.64 25.22
CA LEU A 71 -5.10 25.97 24.77
C LEU A 71 -6.18 26.59 25.68
N SER A 72 -7.13 25.79 26.16
CA SER A 72 -8.18 26.28 27.08
C SER A 72 -7.59 26.70 28.42
N LYS A 73 -6.55 26.02 28.91
CA LYS A 73 -5.82 26.36 30.14
C LYS A 73 -4.86 27.55 29.97
N MET A 74 -4.50 27.91 28.74
CA MET A 74 -3.61 29.04 28.43
C MET A 74 -4.35 30.35 28.12
N LYS A 75 -5.68 30.35 28.07
CA LYS A 75 -6.45 31.61 28.03
C LYS A 75 -6.38 32.29 29.41
N PRO A 76 -6.07 33.61 29.47
CA PRO A 76 -5.99 34.36 30.73
C PRO A 76 -7.33 34.44 31.45
#